data_AF-A0A1F8BAR2-F1
#
_entry.id   AF-A0A1F8BAR2-F1
#
_cell.length_a   1.000
_cell.length_b   1.000
_cell.length_c   1.000
_cell.angle_alpha   90.00
_cell.angle_beta   90.00
_cell.angle_gamma   90.00
#
_symmetry.space_group_name_H-M   'P 1'
#
loop_
_entity.id
_entity.type
_entity.pdbx_description
1 polymer ?
#
loop_
_entity_poly.entity_id
_entity_poly.type
_entity_poly.pdbx_seq_one_letter_code
_entity_poly.pdbx_strand_id
1 'polypeptide(L)'
;MNLNLKSQNSLSTENSEKWETNPNLISWKLGFPIKNFGFTLIELLIVIAILGGLATILLMRFPASQRRARDARKRSDIKQYQVAMETYAARNRGNFFVALGNLATPANCGTTLLNLTTCPDDSRGNPFNYQIRSDLTQYVLWGTLEQGNDAGATLFFVVCSDGRTADSLVNGGPVCPL
;
A
#
# COMPACT_ATOMS: atom_id res chain seq x y z
N MET A 1 -38.99 -70.21 12.53
CA MET A 1 -40.31 -69.78 13.01
C MET A 1 -40.11 -68.44 13.68
N ASN A 2 -40.74 -67.39 13.12
CA ASN A 2 -40.96 -66.04 13.69
C ASN A 2 -39.75 -65.20 14.13
N LEU A 3 -39.72 -63.88 13.97
CA LEU A 3 -40.47 -62.86 13.24
C LEU A 3 -39.50 -61.65 13.19
N ASN A 4 -39.65 -60.79 12.19
CA ASN A 4 -39.14 -59.41 12.17
C ASN A 4 -39.28 -58.75 13.57
N LEU A 5 -38.43 -57.81 13.98
CA LEU A 5 -38.62 -56.41 13.62
C LEU A 5 -37.34 -55.60 13.91
N LYS A 6 -36.92 -54.84 12.90
CA LYS A 6 -35.99 -53.74 12.99
C LYS A 6 -36.57 -52.70 13.96
N SER A 7 -36.05 -52.62 15.18
CA SER A 7 -36.32 -51.53 16.13
C SER A 7 -35.61 -50.27 15.64
N GLN A 8 -36.24 -49.56 14.69
CA GLN A 8 -35.92 -48.15 14.47
C GLN A 8 -36.64 -47.39 15.59
N ASN A 9 -35.85 -46.88 16.52
CA ASN A 9 -36.34 -45.98 17.56
C ASN A 9 -37.10 -44.82 16.91
N SER A 10 -38.29 -44.65 17.48
CA SER A 10 -39.26 -43.61 17.21
C SER A 10 -38.64 -42.21 17.27
N LEU A 11 -38.81 -41.48 16.17
CA LEU A 11 -39.30 -40.09 16.17
C LEU A 11 -38.69 -39.17 17.23
N SER A 12 -37.52 -38.61 16.95
CA SER A 12 -37.27 -37.20 17.29
C SER A 12 -37.24 -36.41 16.00
N THR A 13 -38.42 -36.33 15.37
CA THR A 13 -38.71 -35.29 14.38
C THR A 13 -38.44 -33.94 15.03
N GLU A 14 -37.56 -33.17 14.39
CA GLU A 14 -37.75 -31.73 14.22
C GLU A 14 -37.76 -30.90 15.51
N ASN A 15 -36.55 -30.66 16.05
CA ASN A 15 -36.29 -29.51 16.92
C ASN A 15 -35.69 -28.35 16.10
N SER A 16 -36.31 -28.06 14.95
CA SER A 16 -36.26 -26.72 14.37
C SER A 16 -37.55 -26.05 14.78
N GLU A 17 -37.44 -25.07 15.66
CA GLU A 17 -38.50 -24.19 16.16
C GLU A 17 -39.61 -23.99 15.12
N LYS A 18 -40.67 -24.81 15.24
CA LYS A 18 -41.94 -24.59 14.55
C LYS A 18 -42.54 -23.34 15.16
N TRP A 19 -42.38 -22.23 14.47
CA TRP A 19 -43.22 -21.06 14.63
C TRP A 19 -44.64 -21.47 14.24
N GLU A 20 -45.43 -21.89 15.22
CA GLU A 20 -46.87 -22.02 15.02
C GLU A 20 -47.40 -20.66 14.56
N THR A 21 -47.82 -20.59 13.30
CA THR A 21 -48.52 -19.43 12.76
C THR A 21 -49.85 -19.32 13.44
N ASN A 22 -49.91 -18.56 14.53
CA ASN A 22 -51.17 -18.08 15.06
C ASN A 22 -51.86 -17.25 13.95
N PRO A 23 -52.97 -17.73 13.36
CA PRO A 23 -53.60 -17.09 12.20
C PRO A 23 -54.29 -15.76 12.57
N ASN A 24 -54.27 -15.34 13.84
CA ASN A 24 -54.83 -14.09 14.31
C ASN A 24 -53.80 -12.95 14.43
N LEU A 25 -52.54 -13.18 14.06
CA LEU A 25 -51.53 -12.12 13.95
C LEU A 25 -51.46 -11.64 12.50
N ILE A 26 -52.28 -10.63 12.22
CA ILE A 26 -52.20 -9.65 11.13
C ILE A 26 -51.52 -10.20 9.87
N SER A 27 -52.34 -10.80 9.01
CA SER A 27 -51.97 -11.05 7.62
C SER A 27 -51.70 -9.71 6.93
N TRP A 28 -50.43 -9.29 6.87
CA TRP A 28 -49.98 -8.25 5.95
C TRP A 28 -49.95 -8.85 4.55
N LYS A 29 -51.15 -9.02 3.98
CA LYS A 29 -51.34 -9.30 2.57
C LYS A 29 -51.13 -8.03 1.73
N LEU A 30 -50.13 -7.22 2.06
CA LEU A 30 -49.64 -6.15 1.19
C LEU A 30 -48.67 -6.76 0.18
N GLY A 31 -49.23 -7.60 -0.69
CA GLY A 31 -48.59 -7.88 -1.98
C GLY A 31 -48.62 -6.59 -2.79
N PHE A 32 -47.61 -5.75 -2.63
CA PHE A 32 -47.34 -4.73 -3.63
C PHE A 32 -46.96 -5.51 -4.90
N PRO A 33 -47.77 -5.46 -5.96
CA PRO A 33 -47.37 -6.08 -7.22
C PRO A 33 -46.07 -5.38 -7.62
N ILE A 34 -44.97 -6.13 -7.66
CA ILE A 34 -43.72 -5.66 -8.25
C ILE A 34 -44.03 -5.57 -9.74
N LYS A 35 -44.62 -4.44 -10.14
CA LYS A 35 -44.79 -4.09 -11.54
C LYS A 35 -43.37 -3.98 -12.07
N ASN A 36 -43.01 -4.83 -13.02
CA ASN A 36 -41.71 -4.78 -13.68
C ASN A 36 -41.60 -3.44 -14.42
N PHE A 37 -41.14 -2.41 -13.71
CA PHE A 37 -40.75 -1.14 -14.27
C PHE A 37 -39.38 -1.38 -14.90
N GLY A 38 -39.36 -1.66 -16.20
CA GLY A 38 -38.12 -1.73 -16.97
C GLY A 38 -37.46 -0.36 -17.00
N PHE A 39 -36.12 -0.35 -16.91
CA PHE A 39 -35.32 0.85 -17.17
C PHE A 39 -35.69 1.43 -18.54
N THR A 40 -35.92 2.73 -18.60
CA THR A 40 -36.17 3.38 -19.88
C THR A 40 -34.86 3.52 -20.68
N LEU A 41 -34.91 3.47 -22.01
CA LEU A 41 -33.73 3.66 -22.87
C LEU A 41 -33.02 4.99 -22.61
N ILE A 42 -33.79 6.04 -22.34
CA ILE A 42 -33.25 7.38 -22.06
C ILE A 42 -32.50 7.43 -20.72
N GLU A 43 -32.93 6.64 -19.75
CA GLU A 43 -32.35 6.58 -18.42
C GLU A 43 -31.00 5.86 -18.44
N LEU A 44 -30.88 4.78 -19.22
CA LEU A 44 -29.57 4.17 -19.47
C LEU A 44 -28.65 5.11 -20.29
N LEU A 45 -29.20 5.84 -21.26
CA LEU A 45 -28.44 6.74 -22.13
C LEU A 45 -27.80 7.90 -21.36
N ILE A 46 -28.53 8.52 -20.43
CA ILE A 46 -27.99 9.59 -19.59
C ILE A 46 -26.93 9.05 -18.62
N VAL A 47 -27.11 7.83 -18.09
CA VAL A 47 -26.16 7.20 -17.18
C VAL A 47 -24.80 6.97 -17.86
N ILE A 48 -24.77 6.38 -19.05
CA ILE A 48 -23.51 6.18 -19.77
C ILE A 48 -22.86 7.50 -20.20
N ALA A 49 -23.65 8.54 -20.48
CA ALA A 49 -23.15 9.87 -20.79
C ALA A 49 -22.43 10.50 -19.58
N ILE A 50 -23.02 10.40 -18.38
CA ILE A 50 -22.41 10.90 -17.14
C ILE A 50 -21.19 10.05 -16.75
N LEU A 51 -21.29 8.71 -16.83
CA LEU A 51 -20.18 7.80 -16.53
C LEU A 51 -18.99 8.03 -17.48
N GLY A 52 -19.24 8.27 -18.76
CA GLY A 52 -18.22 8.64 -19.74
C GLY A 52 -17.51 9.93 -19.36
N GLY A 53 -18.27 10.97 -18.99
CA GLY A 53 -17.72 12.24 -18.51
C GLY A 53 -16.83 12.08 -17.28
N LEU A 54 -17.30 11.39 -16.24
CA LEU A 54 -16.53 11.14 -15.02
C LEU A 54 -15.26 10.31 -15.28
N ALA A 55 -15.35 9.29 -16.14
CA ALA A 55 -14.21 8.44 -16.47
C ALA A 55 -13.04 9.22 -17.09
N THR A 56 -13.32 10.18 -17.98
CA THR A 56 -12.26 11.00 -18.62
C THR A 56 -11.43 11.80 -17.62
N ILE A 57 -12.08 12.43 -16.63
CA ILE A 57 -11.41 13.24 -15.61
C ILE A 57 -10.52 12.36 -14.71
N LEU A 58 -11.00 11.16 -14.37
CA LEU A 58 -10.27 10.22 -13.51
C LEU A 58 -8.97 9.74 -14.18
N LEU A 59 -9.01 9.42 -15.47
CA LEU A 59 -7.84 8.93 -16.20
C LEU A 59 -6.69 9.95 -16.22
N MET A 60 -7.00 11.24 -16.32
CA MET A 60 -5.99 12.30 -16.31
C MET A 60 -5.33 12.48 -14.94
N ARG A 61 -6.07 12.28 -13.84
CA ARG A 61 -5.57 12.53 -12.47
C ARG A 61 -4.90 11.32 -11.82
N PHE A 62 -5.26 10.12 -12.22
CA PHE A 62 -4.80 8.87 -11.60
C PHE A 62 -3.26 8.72 -11.57
N PRO A 63 -2.50 9.00 -12.65
CA PRO A 63 -1.06 8.80 -12.66
C PRO A 63 -0.32 9.71 -11.67
N ALA A 64 -0.78 10.96 -11.50
CA ALA A 64 -0.16 11.92 -10.59
C ALA A 64 -0.32 11.51 -9.12
N SER A 65 -1.50 11.01 -8.74
CA SER A 65 -1.77 10.50 -7.39
C SER A 65 -0.86 9.30 -7.07
N GLN A 66 -0.74 8.36 -8.00
CA GLN A 66 0.11 7.18 -7.87
C GLN A 66 1.60 7.54 -7.72
N ARG A 67 2.09 8.57 -8.44
CA ARG A 67 3.46 9.09 -8.29
C ARG A 67 3.71 9.62 -6.87
N ARG A 68 2.81 10.46 -6.35
CA ARG A 68 2.90 11.01 -4.99
C ARG A 68 2.89 9.93 -3.91
N ALA A 69 2.05 8.91 -4.06
CA ALA A 69 2.01 7.78 -3.13
C ALA A 69 3.33 6.99 -3.12
N ARG A 70 3.95 6.80 -4.30
CA ARG A 70 5.29 6.18 -4.39
C ARG A 70 6.36 7.07 -3.78
N ASP A 71 6.37 8.36 -4.06
CA ASP A 71 7.34 9.29 -3.49
C ASP A 71 7.24 9.34 -1.95
N ALA A 72 6.03 9.29 -1.40
CA ALA A 72 5.81 9.17 0.05
C ALA A 72 6.41 7.87 0.61
N ARG A 73 6.22 6.75 -0.09
CA ARG A 73 6.86 5.47 0.27
C ARG A 73 8.38 5.57 0.22
N LYS A 74 8.96 6.15 -0.83
CA LYS A 74 10.41 6.35 -0.96
C LYS A 74 10.99 7.17 0.19
N ARG A 75 10.31 8.25 0.59
CA ARG A 75 10.70 9.05 1.76
C ARG A 75 10.71 8.21 3.03
N SER A 76 9.67 7.39 3.25
CA SER A 76 9.59 6.46 4.39
C SER A 76 10.70 5.39 4.36
N ASP A 77 11.01 4.84 3.20
CA ASP A 77 12.05 3.83 3.02
C ASP A 77 13.44 4.40 3.36
N ILE A 78 13.76 5.61 2.89
CA ILE A 78 15.02 6.30 3.22
C ILE A 78 15.10 6.60 4.72
N LYS A 79 13.98 6.95 5.37
CA LYS A 79 13.95 7.14 6.83
C LYS A 79 14.17 5.85 7.60
N GLN A 80 13.71 4.70 7.11
CA GLN A 80 14.04 3.41 7.71
C GLN A 80 15.54 3.12 7.62
N TYR A 81 16.18 3.42 6.48
CA TYR A 81 17.62 3.32 6.34
C TYR A 81 18.38 4.28 7.28
N GLN A 82 17.85 5.50 7.48
CA GLN A 82 18.39 6.45 8.46
C GLN A 82 18.41 5.84 9.87
N VAL A 83 17.28 5.30 10.32
CA VAL A 83 17.17 4.67 11.65
C VAL A 83 18.15 3.51 11.79
N ALA A 84 18.33 2.71 10.74
CA ALA A 84 19.27 1.59 10.76
C ALA A 84 20.74 2.06 10.81
N MET A 85 21.08 3.17 10.15
CA MET A 85 22.40 3.81 10.28
C MET A 85 22.68 4.28 11.70
N GLU A 86 21.71 4.96 12.31
CA GLU A 86 21.84 5.41 13.70
C GLU A 86 21.97 4.22 14.66
N THR A 87 21.22 3.15 14.40
CA THR A 87 21.30 1.91 15.18
C THR A 87 22.67 1.25 15.05
N TYR A 88 23.29 1.28 13.86
CA TYR A 88 24.64 0.81 13.65
C TYR A 88 25.66 1.65 14.43
N ALA A 89 25.61 2.98 14.29
CA ALA A 89 26.51 3.88 14.99
C ALA A 89 26.42 3.72 16.52
N ALA A 90 25.20 3.55 17.05
CA ALA A 90 24.98 3.28 18.47
C ALA A 90 25.71 2.01 18.98
N ARG A 91 25.86 0.99 18.12
CA ARG A 91 26.59 -0.25 18.43
C ARG A 91 28.10 -0.14 18.18
N ASN A 92 28.50 0.82 17.34
CA ASN A 92 29.86 0.98 16.83
C ASN A 92 30.58 2.24 17.36
N ARG A 93 30.35 2.59 18.64
CA ARG A 93 30.99 3.75 19.32
C ARG A 93 30.74 5.10 18.64
N GLY A 94 29.58 5.26 18.00
CA GLY A 94 29.22 6.46 17.25
C GLY A 94 29.77 6.51 15.83
N ASN A 95 30.49 5.49 15.38
CA ASN A 95 31.05 5.46 14.03
C ASN A 95 30.07 4.81 13.04
N PHE A 96 29.87 5.46 11.91
CA PHE A 96 29.16 4.86 10.77
C PHE A 96 30.09 3.92 10.00
N PHE A 97 29.51 2.99 9.24
CA PHE A 97 30.29 2.18 8.31
C PHE A 97 30.54 2.97 7.02
N VAL A 98 31.64 2.67 6.35
CA VAL A 98 31.98 3.29 5.07
C VAL A 98 31.29 2.53 3.95
N ALA A 99 30.37 3.19 3.26
CA ALA A 99 29.72 2.67 2.07
C ALA A 99 29.44 3.75 1.04
N LEU A 100 29.52 3.33 -0.22
CA LEU A 100 29.26 4.15 -1.37
C LEU A 100 28.52 3.30 -2.40
N GLY A 101 27.33 3.73 -2.80
CA GLY A 101 26.52 3.02 -3.78
C GLY A 101 25.12 2.71 -3.27
N ASN A 102 24.60 1.54 -3.62
CA ASN A 102 23.18 1.21 -3.55
C ASN A 102 22.78 0.54 -2.21
N LEU A 103 21.76 1.08 -1.52
CA LEU A 103 21.28 0.51 -0.25
C LEU A 103 20.43 -0.75 -0.40
N ALA A 104 19.72 -0.91 -1.51
CA ALA A 104 18.84 -2.07 -1.75
C ALA A 104 19.63 -3.36 -2.05
N THR A 105 20.96 -3.32 -2.02
CA THR A 105 21.79 -4.52 -2.16
C THR A 105 21.81 -5.32 -0.86
N PRO A 106 21.79 -6.66 -0.94
CA PRO A 106 21.90 -7.51 0.25
C PRO A 106 23.14 -7.22 1.09
N ALA A 107 24.26 -6.81 0.49
CA ALA A 107 25.48 -6.48 1.23
C ALA A 107 25.34 -5.28 2.17
N ASN A 108 24.60 -4.25 1.76
CA ASN A 108 24.44 -3.02 2.53
C ASN A 108 23.27 -3.08 3.51
N CYS A 109 22.17 -3.71 3.09
CA CYS A 109 20.95 -3.77 3.87
C CYS A 109 20.78 -5.08 4.66
N GLY A 110 21.09 -6.22 4.04
CA GLY A 110 20.86 -7.55 4.58
C GLY A 110 22.04 -8.06 5.40
N THR A 111 21.84 -8.18 6.70
CA THR A 111 22.62 -9.05 7.63
C THR A 111 24.06 -8.67 7.98
N THR A 112 24.77 -7.81 7.23
CA THR A 112 26.19 -7.50 7.55
C THR A 112 26.41 -6.08 8.10
N LEU A 113 25.66 -5.09 7.61
CA LEU A 113 25.90 -3.68 7.97
C LEU A 113 24.67 -3.06 8.65
N LEU A 114 23.55 -2.91 7.93
CA LEU A 114 22.36 -2.25 8.49
C LEU A 114 21.42 -3.16 9.27
N ASN A 115 21.59 -4.48 9.17
CA ASN A 115 20.78 -5.49 9.88
C ASN A 115 19.26 -5.32 9.68
N LEU A 116 18.82 -4.96 8.46
CA LEU A 116 17.39 -5.01 8.10
C LEU A 116 17.01 -6.44 7.69
N THR A 117 15.83 -6.88 8.12
CA THR A 117 15.26 -8.19 7.75
C THR A 117 14.82 -8.24 6.28
N THR A 118 14.34 -7.12 5.76
CA THR A 118 13.96 -6.95 4.35
C THR A 118 14.44 -5.59 3.88
N CYS A 119 15.02 -5.52 2.68
CA CYS A 119 15.48 -4.25 2.12
C CYS A 119 14.30 -3.51 1.48
N PRO A 120 13.99 -2.30 1.96
CA PRO A 120 13.09 -1.43 1.24
C PRO A 120 13.65 -1.19 -0.17
N ASP A 121 12.96 -1.75 -1.15
CA ASP A 121 13.23 -1.54 -2.57
C ASP A 121 11.94 -1.09 -3.24
N ASP A 122 12.04 -0.19 -4.21
CA ASP A 122 10.89 0.17 -5.01
C ASP A 122 10.66 -0.89 -6.09
N SER A 123 9.45 -1.45 -6.11
CA SER A 123 9.12 -2.63 -6.93
C SER A 123 9.00 -2.34 -8.43
N ARG A 124 9.60 -1.24 -8.92
CA ARG A 124 9.76 -0.97 -10.35
C ARG A 124 10.98 -1.64 -10.96
N GLY A 125 11.74 -2.42 -10.16
CA GLY A 125 12.85 -3.23 -10.65
C GLY A 125 14.12 -2.44 -10.94
N ASN A 126 14.21 -1.20 -10.44
CA ASN A 126 15.42 -0.39 -10.51
C ASN A 126 16.07 -0.35 -9.13
N PRO A 127 17.03 -1.25 -8.85
CA PRO A 127 17.62 -1.32 -7.52
C PRO A 127 18.35 -0.02 -7.15
N PHE A 128 18.74 0.83 -8.11
CA PHE A 128 19.55 2.03 -7.89
C PHE A 128 18.79 3.26 -7.36
N ASN A 129 17.53 3.11 -6.94
CA ASN A 129 16.70 4.22 -6.48
C ASN A 129 17.08 4.73 -5.09
N TYR A 130 17.79 3.94 -4.28
CA TYR A 130 18.28 4.35 -2.97
C TYR A 130 19.81 4.24 -2.91
N GLN A 131 20.46 5.35 -2.57
CA GLN A 131 21.91 5.44 -2.56
C GLN A 131 22.46 6.07 -1.29
N ILE A 132 23.69 5.68 -0.98
CA ILE A 132 24.43 6.10 0.18
C ILE A 132 25.81 6.60 -0.21
N ARG A 133 26.25 7.62 0.50
CA ARG A 133 27.65 7.95 0.71
C ARG A 133 27.87 8.14 2.20
N SER A 134 28.75 7.35 2.78
CA SER A 134 29.06 7.40 4.20
C SER A 134 30.57 7.31 4.42
N ASP A 135 31.04 8.04 5.41
CA ASP A 135 32.35 7.89 6.01
C ASP A 135 32.18 7.45 7.48
N LEU A 136 33.23 7.57 8.30
CA LEU A 136 33.16 7.16 9.71
C LEU A 136 32.34 8.11 10.60
N THR A 137 32.10 9.34 10.13
CA THR A 137 31.58 10.46 10.93
C THR A 137 30.28 11.05 10.41
N GLN A 138 30.02 10.93 9.12
CA GLN A 138 28.86 11.49 8.44
C GLN A 138 28.37 10.54 7.37
N TYR A 139 27.09 10.67 7.06
CA TYR A 139 26.48 9.96 5.95
C TYR A 139 25.45 10.85 5.25
N VAL A 140 25.24 10.54 3.98
CA VAL A 140 24.20 11.11 3.15
C VAL A 140 23.47 9.95 2.51
N LEU A 141 22.15 9.89 2.73
CA LEU A 141 21.23 8.97 2.09
C LEU A 141 20.37 9.75 1.11
N TRP A 142 20.08 9.16 -0.04
CA TRP A 142 19.14 9.77 -0.97
C TRP A 142 18.39 8.76 -1.80
N GLY A 143 17.27 9.23 -2.36
CA GLY A 143 16.61 8.51 -3.44
C GLY A 143 15.91 9.43 -4.42
N THR A 144 15.67 8.89 -5.61
CA THR A 144 15.06 9.61 -6.74
C THR A 144 13.55 9.71 -6.57
N LEU A 145 13.04 10.94 -6.61
CA LEU A 145 11.61 11.24 -6.61
C LEU A 145 11.10 11.31 -8.04
N GLU A 146 9.88 10.82 -8.25
CA GLU A 146 9.22 10.83 -9.56
C GLU A 146 8.60 12.20 -9.89
N GLN A 147 8.32 13.00 -8.86
CA GLN A 147 7.95 14.39 -9.01
C GLN A 147 9.21 15.23 -9.35
N GLY A 148 9.60 15.24 -10.62
CA GLY A 148 10.61 16.20 -11.09
C GLY A 148 10.09 17.64 -11.08
N ASN A 149 11.00 18.61 -10.94
CA ASN A 149 10.69 19.98 -11.36
C ASN A 149 10.54 20.03 -12.89
N ASP A 150 9.71 20.94 -13.39
CA ASP A 150 9.25 21.06 -14.79
C ASP A 150 10.35 21.26 -15.87
N ALA A 151 11.64 21.08 -15.53
CA ALA A 151 12.80 21.30 -16.38
C ALA A 151 13.56 20.01 -16.76
N GLY A 152 13.02 18.81 -16.50
CA GLY A 152 13.70 17.54 -16.80
C GLY A 152 14.84 17.18 -15.85
N ALA A 153 14.97 17.92 -14.74
CA ALA A 153 15.91 17.61 -13.66
C ALA A 153 15.34 16.50 -12.77
N THR A 154 16.20 15.55 -12.37
CA THR A 154 15.83 14.53 -11.39
C THR A 154 15.79 15.17 -10.00
N LEU A 155 14.65 15.03 -9.31
CA LEU A 155 14.50 15.47 -7.93
C LEU A 155 14.98 14.35 -7.00
N PHE A 156 15.78 14.69 -5.99
CA PHE A 156 16.23 13.75 -4.98
C PHE A 156 15.67 14.13 -3.62
N PHE A 157 15.26 13.14 -2.83
CA PHE A 157 15.07 13.32 -1.39
C PHE A 157 16.38 12.96 -0.69
N VAL A 158 16.95 13.89 0.06
CA VAL A 158 18.24 13.74 0.73
C VAL A 158 18.04 13.75 2.24
N VAL A 159 18.73 12.86 2.95
CA VAL A 159 18.75 12.74 4.41
C VAL A 159 20.19 12.68 4.88
N CYS A 160 20.51 13.47 5.90
CA CYS A 160 21.87 13.67 6.40
C CYS A 160 22.03 13.13 7.82
N SER A 161 23.29 12.89 8.22
CA SER A 161 23.64 12.40 9.57
C SER A 161 23.26 13.35 10.71
N ASP A 162 23.04 14.63 10.41
CA ASP A 162 22.54 15.62 11.37
C ASP A 162 21.01 15.61 11.51
N GLY A 163 20.33 14.69 10.82
CA GLY A 163 18.87 14.56 10.81
C GLY A 163 18.15 15.52 9.84
N ARG A 164 18.88 16.41 9.16
CA ARG A 164 18.28 17.31 8.18
C ARG A 164 17.83 16.54 6.95
N THR A 165 16.77 17.04 6.34
CA THR A 165 16.26 16.52 5.07
C THR A 165 15.97 17.65 4.11
N ALA A 166 16.33 17.46 2.85
CA ALA A 166 16.06 18.42 1.80
C ALA A 166 15.71 17.72 0.50
N ASP A 167 14.89 18.39 -0.29
CA ASP A 167 14.64 18.02 -1.67
C ASP A 167 15.68 18.74 -2.53
N SER A 168 16.50 17.99 -3.27
CA SER A 168 17.67 18.49 -3.98
C SER A 168 17.52 18.34 -5.49
N LEU A 169 17.81 19.41 -6.23
CA LEU A 169 17.73 19.51 -7.69
C LEU A 169 19.14 19.81 -8.20
N VAL A 170 19.96 18.79 -8.46
CA VAL A 170 21.39 19.07 -8.78
C VAL A 170 21.90 18.24 -9.94
N ASN A 171 22.60 18.91 -10.85
CA ASN A 171 23.50 18.34 -11.86
C ASN A 171 24.85 17.87 -11.27
N GLY A 172 24.99 17.82 -9.93
CA GLY A 172 26.25 17.52 -9.22
C GLY A 172 26.12 16.47 -8.11
N GLY A 173 24.95 15.82 -8.00
CA GLY A 173 24.65 14.83 -6.96
C GLY A 173 24.08 15.42 -5.67
N PRO A 174 23.62 14.57 -4.75
CA PRO A 174 22.95 14.97 -3.52
C PRO A 174 23.97 15.38 -2.45
N VAL A 175 23.83 16.61 -1.96
CA VAL A 175 24.66 17.20 -0.92
C VAL A 175 23.75 17.60 0.25
N CYS A 176 24.26 17.47 1.47
CA CYS A 176 23.56 17.94 2.65
C CYS A 176 23.38 19.46 2.63
N PRO A 177 22.20 19.98 3.02
CA PRO A 177 22.01 21.41 3.18
C PRO A 177 22.90 21.92 4.32
N LEU A 178 23.68 22.98 4.03
CA LEU A 178 24.53 23.69 4.99
C LEU A 178 23.70 24.29 6.14
#